data_AF-A0A7T6Z7Z0-F1
#
_entry.id   AF-A0A7T6Z7Z0-F1
#
_cell.length_a   1.000
_cell.length_b   1.000
_cell.length_c   1.000
_cell.angle_alpha   90.00
_cell.angle_beta   90.00
_cell.angle_gamma   90.00
#
_symmetry.space_group_name_H-M   'P 1'
#
loop_
_entity.id
_entity.type
_entity.pdbx_description
1 polymer ?
#
loop_
_entity_poly.entity_id
_entity_poly.type
_entity_poly.pdbx_seq_one_letter_code
_entity_poly.pdbx_strand_id
1 'polypeptide(L)'
;MGVKRAFFLILLLLLMTGCAALQSQDSSSGNESREFEDTKEMVTDVLKTEDGKAALEEVLSDEDMQASILMEQDFVQDTVQTTLTSEDGQQYFQEVMQQPDFQENVANSMQQENEEILKRLMKDPEYQQMMMEVMQDPEMQQEHVKLLKSKTFREEMQTAIEEAFDNPNFQQQLSDLIEQQQQGGDSQEESSDSGGNQEDSGSGSGGDGG
;
A
#
# COMPACT_ATOMS: atom_id res chain seq x y z
N MET A 1 58.82 73.13 24.37
CA MET A 1 57.91 72.14 23.75
C MET A 1 57.92 72.14 22.21
N GLY A 2 58.76 72.96 21.53
CA GLY A 2 58.80 73.01 20.06
C GLY A 2 59.61 71.89 19.39
N VAL A 3 60.72 71.47 19.99
CA VAL A 3 61.68 70.53 19.35
C VAL A 3 61.11 69.11 19.23
N LYS A 4 60.35 68.64 20.24
CA LYS A 4 59.69 67.32 20.22
C LYS A 4 58.55 67.24 19.19
N ARG A 5 57.88 68.36 18.91
CA ARG A 5 56.82 68.47 17.89
C ARG A 5 57.39 68.54 16.47
N ALA A 6 58.52 69.22 16.30
CA ALA A 6 59.23 69.26 15.02
C ALA A 6 59.82 67.88 14.65
N PHE A 7 60.36 67.14 15.64
CA PHE A 7 60.88 65.79 15.41
C PHE A 7 59.77 64.79 15.02
N PHE A 8 58.59 64.91 15.62
CA PHE A 8 57.43 64.07 15.29
C PHE A 8 56.87 64.34 13.88
N LEU A 9 56.89 65.60 13.44
CA LEU A 9 56.47 66.00 12.09
C LEU A 9 57.44 65.53 10.99
N ILE A 10 58.75 65.50 11.27
CA ILE A 10 59.77 65.01 10.32
C ILE A 10 59.72 63.48 10.20
N LEU A 11 59.45 62.76 11.30
CA LEU A 11 59.27 61.30 11.29
C LEU A 11 58.01 60.88 10.51
N LEU A 12 56.92 61.64 10.62
CA LEU A 12 55.67 61.40 9.89
C LEU A 12 55.82 61.63 8.37
N LEU A 13 56.63 62.60 7.97
CA LEU A 13 56.94 62.91 6.57
C LEU A 13 57.81 61.82 5.91
N LEU A 14 58.64 61.12 6.68
CA LEU A 14 59.52 60.04 6.20
C LEU A 14 58.78 58.70 6.01
N LEU A 15 57.68 58.48 6.74
CA LEU A 15 56.81 57.30 6.58
C LEU A 15 55.92 57.39 5.33
N MET A 16 55.57 58.59 4.87
CA MET A 16 54.71 58.80 3.70
C MET A 16 55.44 58.65 2.36
N THR A 17 56.78 58.76 2.32
CA THR A 17 57.57 58.52 1.10
C THR A 17 57.95 57.05 0.89
N GLY A 18 57.67 56.18 1.87
CA GLY A 18 57.97 54.74 1.79
C GLY A 18 56.96 53.90 1.00
N CYS A 19 55.74 54.40 0.77
CA CYS A 19 54.72 53.67 -0.02
C CYS A 19 54.77 53.99 -1.53
N ALA A 20 55.58 54.94 -1.99
CA ALA A 20 55.71 55.27 -3.41
C ALA A 20 56.91 54.58 -4.10
N ALA A 21 57.79 53.91 -3.34
CA ALA A 21 58.95 53.19 -3.89
C ALA A 21 58.64 51.73 -4.28
N LEU A 22 57.41 51.25 -4.07
CA LEU A 22 56.94 49.94 -4.53
C LEU A 22 55.88 50.06 -5.64
N GLN A 23 55.89 51.18 -6.36
CA GLN A 23 55.02 51.42 -7.52
C GLN A 23 55.81 52.09 -8.64
N SER A 24 56.98 51.52 -8.93
CA SER A 24 57.67 51.75 -10.20
C SER A 24 57.63 50.47 -11.03
N GLN A 25 56.41 50.06 -11.40
CA GLN A 25 56.19 49.36 -12.67
C GLN A 25 54.77 49.69 -13.17
N ASP A 26 54.76 50.56 -14.18
CA ASP A 26 53.74 50.87 -15.17
C ASP A 26 52.45 51.65 -14.83
N SER A 27 52.52 52.94 -15.14
CA SER A 27 51.72 53.70 -16.12
C SER A 27 50.29 53.23 -16.55
N SER A 28 49.31 54.13 -16.33
CA SER A 28 48.17 54.48 -17.21
C SER A 28 46.72 54.17 -16.75
N SER A 29 46.11 55.18 -16.10
CA SER A 29 44.69 55.30 -15.72
C SER A 29 43.72 55.48 -16.91
N GLY A 30 43.70 54.51 -17.82
CA GLY A 30 42.69 54.36 -18.87
C GLY A 30 42.51 52.91 -19.34
N ASN A 31 43.24 51.97 -18.72
CA ASN A 31 43.30 50.57 -19.12
C ASN A 31 42.60 49.61 -18.13
N GLU A 32 42.21 50.05 -16.93
CA GLU A 32 41.70 49.14 -15.89
C GLU A 32 40.36 48.47 -16.27
N SER A 33 39.49 49.16 -17.04
CA SER A 33 38.22 48.56 -17.50
C SER A 33 38.40 47.59 -18.67
N ARG A 34 39.38 47.84 -19.55
CA ARG A 34 39.71 46.95 -20.67
C ARG A 34 40.51 45.73 -20.19
N GLU A 35 41.46 45.92 -19.28
CA GLU A 35 42.16 44.83 -18.61
C GLU A 35 41.20 43.94 -17.82
N PHE A 36 40.13 44.50 -17.22
CA PHE A 36 39.10 43.70 -16.55
C PHE A 36 38.22 42.92 -17.54
N GLU A 37 37.84 43.51 -18.67
CA GLU A 37 37.12 42.78 -19.74
C GLU A 37 38.00 41.70 -20.39
N ASP A 38 39.26 42.02 -20.68
CA ASP A 38 40.24 41.09 -21.25
C ASP A 38 40.59 39.97 -20.27
N THR A 39 40.72 40.26 -18.97
CA THR A 39 40.91 39.24 -17.93
C THR A 39 39.66 38.37 -17.76
N LYS A 40 38.46 38.95 -17.88
CA LYS A 40 37.20 38.21 -17.82
C LYS A 40 37.06 37.28 -19.03
N GLU A 41 37.41 37.73 -20.23
CA GLU A 41 37.41 36.92 -21.44
C GLU A 41 38.44 35.78 -21.31
N MET A 42 39.65 36.09 -20.85
CA MET A 42 40.69 35.10 -20.57
C MET A 42 40.25 34.04 -19.54
N VAL A 43 39.64 34.44 -18.42
CA VAL A 43 39.12 33.49 -17.41
C VAL A 43 37.98 32.66 -17.99
N THR A 44 37.10 33.26 -18.79
CA THR A 44 35.99 32.55 -19.45
C THR A 44 36.52 31.51 -20.45
N ASP A 45 37.58 31.83 -21.18
CA ASP A 45 38.19 30.92 -22.14
C ASP A 45 38.97 29.80 -21.45
N VAL A 46 39.66 30.08 -20.34
CA VAL A 46 40.28 29.05 -19.49
C VAL A 46 39.23 28.07 -18.96
N LEU A 47 38.07 28.57 -18.48
CA LEU A 47 36.98 27.71 -18.01
C LEU A 47 36.33 26.87 -19.13
N LYS A 48 36.32 27.37 -20.36
CA LYS A 48 35.79 26.65 -21.53
C LYS A 48 36.79 25.66 -22.14
N THR A 49 38.07 25.81 -21.84
CA THR A 49 39.14 24.94 -22.33
C THR A 49 38.99 23.54 -21.70
N GLU A 50 39.46 22.52 -22.41
CA GLU A 50 39.40 21.12 -21.95
C GLU A 50 40.10 20.93 -20.60
N ASP A 51 41.21 21.64 -20.35
CA ASP A 51 41.91 21.64 -19.06
C ASP A 51 41.05 22.26 -17.93
N GLY A 52 40.28 23.30 -18.24
CA GLY A 52 39.39 23.94 -17.28
C GLY A 52 38.19 23.06 -16.93
N LYS A 53 37.62 22.36 -17.92
CA LYS A 53 36.58 21.35 -17.69
C LYS A 53 37.10 20.16 -16.90
N ALA A 54 38.29 19.66 -17.22
CA ALA A 54 38.92 18.55 -16.51
C ALA A 54 39.22 18.90 -15.04
N ALA A 55 39.75 20.11 -14.79
CA ALA A 55 39.99 20.59 -13.43
C ALA A 55 38.67 20.78 -12.65
N LEU A 56 37.61 21.26 -13.31
CA LEU A 56 36.30 21.37 -12.69
C LEU A 56 35.69 19.99 -12.39
N GLU A 57 35.85 19.02 -13.29
CA GLU A 57 35.43 17.64 -13.10
C GLU A 57 36.17 16.97 -11.95
N GLU A 58 37.48 17.22 -11.80
CA GLU A 58 38.29 16.74 -10.67
C GLU A 58 37.79 17.32 -9.34
N VAL A 59 37.51 18.63 -9.29
CA VAL A 59 36.98 19.30 -8.09
C VAL A 59 35.54 18.87 -7.79
N LEU A 60 34.70 18.66 -8.80
CA LEU A 60 33.34 18.14 -8.64
C LEU A 60 33.31 16.64 -8.34
N SER A 61 34.41 15.91 -8.56
CA SER A 61 34.54 14.51 -8.17
C SER A 61 34.96 14.34 -6.71
N ASP A 62 35.36 15.42 -6.04
CA ASP A 62 35.65 15.42 -4.62
C ASP A 62 34.36 15.26 -3.80
N GLU A 63 34.32 14.27 -2.91
CA GLU A 63 33.16 13.94 -2.07
C GLU A 63 32.71 15.12 -1.20
N ASP A 64 33.66 15.91 -0.68
CA ASP A 64 33.36 17.06 0.17
C ASP A 64 32.69 18.19 -0.63
N MET A 65 33.07 18.34 -1.90
CA MET A 65 32.48 19.31 -2.81
C MET A 65 31.10 18.86 -3.30
N GLN A 66 30.94 17.58 -3.65
CA GLN A 66 29.64 17.01 -4.03
C GLN A 66 28.63 17.14 -2.90
N ALA A 67 29.02 16.81 -1.66
CA ALA A 67 28.16 16.94 -0.50
C ALA A 67 27.73 18.41 -0.29
N SER A 68 28.64 19.36 -0.49
CA SER A 68 28.35 20.80 -0.35
C SER A 68 27.38 21.32 -1.41
N ILE A 69 27.44 20.79 -2.64
CA ILE A 69 26.53 21.16 -3.74
C ILE A 69 25.16 20.48 -3.58
N LEU A 70 25.14 19.22 -3.15
CA LEU A 70 23.92 18.44 -2.93
C LEU A 70 23.14 18.85 -1.67
N MET A 71 23.70 19.72 -0.82
CA MET A 71 23.04 20.21 0.40
C MET A 71 21.93 21.26 0.15
N GLU A 72 21.66 21.64 -1.10
CA GLU A 72 20.49 22.46 -1.42
C GLU A 72 19.19 21.63 -1.26
N GLN A 73 18.67 21.63 -0.04
CA GLN A 73 17.55 20.78 0.38
C GLN A 73 16.30 20.94 -0.49
N ASP A 74 16.00 22.16 -0.93
CA ASP A 74 14.80 22.44 -1.74
C ASP A 74 14.89 21.77 -3.12
N PHE A 75 16.04 21.85 -3.79
CA PHE A 75 16.26 21.19 -5.08
C PHE A 75 16.24 19.67 -4.96
N VAL A 76 16.86 19.12 -3.91
CA VAL A 76 16.86 17.67 -3.66
C VAL A 76 15.45 17.17 -3.34
N GLN A 77 14.71 17.89 -2.49
CA GLN A 77 13.34 17.53 -2.13
C GLN A 77 12.41 17.56 -3.35
N ASP A 78 12.46 18.64 -4.15
CA ASP A 78 11.65 18.77 -5.35
C ASP A 78 12.01 17.70 -6.38
N THR A 79 13.29 17.39 -6.55
CA THR A 79 13.76 16.35 -7.48
C THR A 79 13.31 14.97 -7.01
N VAL A 80 13.43 14.64 -5.72
CA VAL A 80 12.97 13.36 -5.17
C VAL A 80 11.45 13.24 -5.28
N GLN A 81 10.71 14.28 -4.92
CA GLN A 81 9.25 14.29 -5.03
C GLN A 81 8.80 14.15 -6.48
N THR A 82 9.39 14.91 -7.39
CA THR A 82 9.08 14.84 -8.83
C THR A 82 9.43 13.47 -9.40
N THR A 83 10.59 12.93 -9.06
CA THR A 83 11.03 11.61 -9.51
C THR A 83 10.09 10.52 -9.01
N LEU A 84 9.75 10.51 -7.72
CA LEU A 84 8.87 9.49 -7.13
C LEU A 84 7.41 9.59 -7.60
N THR A 85 6.93 10.80 -7.93
CA THR A 85 5.55 11.02 -8.39
C THR A 85 5.40 10.93 -9.91
N SER A 86 6.50 10.99 -10.66
CA SER A 86 6.51 10.82 -12.12
C SER A 86 6.03 9.42 -12.54
N GLU A 87 5.55 9.30 -13.78
CA GLU A 87 5.15 8.02 -14.36
C GLU A 87 6.32 7.02 -14.40
N ASP A 88 7.52 7.49 -14.76
CA ASP A 88 8.75 6.68 -14.75
C ASP A 88 9.10 6.18 -13.35
N GLY A 89 8.95 7.04 -12.33
CA GLY A 89 9.15 6.68 -10.93
C GLY A 89 8.14 5.64 -10.44
N GLN A 90 6.86 5.80 -10.80
CA GLN A 90 5.82 4.82 -10.49
C GLN A 90 6.11 3.47 -11.15
N GLN A 91 6.52 3.46 -12.42
CA GLN A 91 6.90 2.23 -13.12
C GLN A 91 8.12 1.57 -12.49
N TYR A 92 9.16 2.33 -12.19
CA TYR A 92 10.35 1.83 -11.49
C TYR A 92 9.97 1.24 -10.13
N PHE A 93 9.13 1.91 -9.35
CA PHE A 93 8.69 1.41 -8.05
C PHE A 93 7.84 0.14 -8.19
N GLN A 94 7.01 0.03 -9.22
CA GLN A 94 6.28 -1.22 -9.53
C GLN A 94 7.22 -2.38 -9.88
N GLU A 95 8.28 -2.11 -10.63
CA GLU A 95 9.31 -3.12 -10.97
C GLU A 95 10.10 -3.55 -9.71
N VAL A 96 10.49 -2.60 -8.87
CA VAL A 96 11.18 -2.87 -7.60
C VAL A 96 10.28 -3.64 -6.63
N MET A 97 8.99 -3.28 -6.54
CA MET A 97 8.00 -4.02 -5.73
C MET A 97 7.78 -5.46 -6.19
N GLN A 98 8.14 -5.81 -7.42
CA GLN A 98 8.08 -7.18 -7.92
C GLN A 98 9.34 -8.00 -7.57
N GLN A 99 10.40 -7.36 -7.09
CA GLN A 99 11.63 -8.06 -6.73
C GLN A 99 11.44 -8.82 -5.40
N PRO A 100 11.87 -10.09 -5.33
CA PRO A 100 11.63 -10.96 -4.16
C PRO A 100 12.25 -10.41 -2.87
N ASP A 101 13.47 -9.90 -2.93
CA ASP A 101 14.16 -9.35 -1.75
C ASP A 101 13.42 -8.09 -1.23
N PHE A 102 12.90 -7.26 -2.12
CA PHE A 102 12.11 -6.09 -1.73
C PHE A 102 10.77 -6.51 -1.14
N GLN A 103 10.08 -7.48 -1.75
CA GLN A 103 8.82 -8.03 -1.25
C GLN A 103 8.97 -8.63 0.14
N GLU A 104 10.02 -9.42 0.37
CA GLU A 104 10.27 -10.03 1.68
C GLU A 104 10.51 -8.96 2.75
N ASN A 105 11.37 -7.98 2.46
CA ASN A 105 11.66 -6.90 3.40
C ASN A 105 10.42 -6.04 3.69
N VAL A 106 9.64 -5.69 2.67
CA VAL A 106 8.40 -4.93 2.85
C VAL A 106 7.38 -5.76 3.64
N ALA A 107 7.15 -7.02 3.27
CA ALA A 107 6.22 -7.90 3.99
C ALA A 107 6.61 -8.07 5.46
N ASN A 108 7.90 -8.29 5.76
CA ASN A 108 8.40 -8.39 7.12
C ASN A 108 8.24 -7.07 7.88
N SER A 109 8.55 -5.93 7.25
CA SER A 109 8.40 -4.61 7.87
C SER A 109 6.94 -4.25 8.18
N MET A 110 6.01 -4.69 7.32
CA MET A 110 4.57 -4.42 7.45
C MET A 110 3.84 -5.49 8.25
N GLN A 111 4.49 -6.60 8.61
CA GLN A 111 3.83 -7.77 9.19
C GLN A 111 3.03 -7.42 10.45
N GLN A 112 3.65 -6.70 11.38
CA GLN A 112 3.03 -6.35 12.66
C GLN A 112 1.83 -5.42 12.48
N GLU A 113 2.00 -4.34 11.72
CA GLU A 113 0.92 -3.38 11.44
C GLU A 113 -0.23 -4.03 10.65
N ASN A 114 0.10 -4.90 9.69
CA ASN A 114 -0.90 -5.64 8.92
C ASN A 114 -1.67 -6.62 9.81
N GLU A 115 -1.01 -7.31 10.75
CA GLU A 115 -1.67 -8.16 11.74
C GLU A 115 -2.60 -7.35 12.65
N GLU A 116 -2.18 -6.17 13.10
CA GLU A 116 -3.02 -5.27 13.92
C GLU A 116 -4.24 -4.77 13.14
N ILE A 117 -4.06 -4.36 11.89
CA ILE A 117 -5.14 -3.97 10.98
C ILE A 117 -6.11 -5.14 10.79
N LEU A 118 -5.62 -6.34 10.48
CA LEU A 118 -6.46 -7.54 10.32
C LEU A 118 -7.25 -7.86 11.60
N LYS A 119 -6.60 -7.82 12.77
CA LYS A 119 -7.27 -8.04 14.07
C LYS A 119 -8.34 -6.99 14.36
N ARG A 120 -8.11 -5.75 13.95
CA ARG A 120 -9.09 -4.66 14.08
C ARG A 120 -10.25 -4.85 13.10
N LEU A 121 -9.96 -5.17 11.84
CA LEU A 121 -10.96 -5.44 10.80
C LEU A 121 -11.84 -6.63 11.19
N MET A 122 -11.31 -7.70 11.78
CA MET A 122 -12.13 -8.80 12.28
C MET A 122 -13.19 -8.39 13.32
N LYS A 123 -13.03 -7.24 13.98
CA LYS A 123 -14.00 -6.68 14.94
C LYS A 123 -14.93 -5.65 14.30
N ASP A 124 -14.68 -5.28 13.05
CA ASP A 124 -15.47 -4.32 12.31
C ASP A 124 -16.69 -5.01 11.67
N PRO A 125 -17.90 -4.43 11.78
CA PRO A 125 -19.12 -5.05 11.27
C PRO A 125 -19.14 -5.20 9.74
N GLU A 126 -18.54 -4.27 8.99
CA GLU A 126 -18.52 -4.36 7.52
C GLU A 126 -17.60 -5.49 7.07
N TYR A 127 -16.42 -5.60 7.69
CA TYR A 127 -15.51 -6.71 7.41
C TYR A 127 -16.07 -8.07 7.85
N GLN A 128 -16.77 -8.12 8.97
CA GLN A 128 -17.49 -9.32 9.39
C GLN A 128 -18.57 -9.73 8.38
N GLN A 129 -19.29 -8.75 7.79
CA GLN A 129 -20.28 -9.04 6.76
C GLN A 129 -19.62 -9.62 5.50
N MET A 130 -18.52 -9.03 5.03
CA MET A 130 -17.75 -9.59 3.91
C MET A 130 -17.25 -11.01 4.23
N MET A 131 -16.78 -11.25 5.46
CA MET A 131 -16.35 -12.58 5.88
C MET A 131 -17.52 -13.59 5.92
N MET A 132 -18.72 -13.16 6.34
CA MET A 132 -19.92 -14.00 6.29
C MET A 132 -20.33 -14.35 4.87
N GLU A 133 -20.21 -13.42 3.91
CA GLU A 133 -20.43 -13.71 2.50
C GLU A 133 -19.44 -14.75 1.97
N VAL A 134 -18.16 -14.66 2.34
CA VAL A 134 -17.15 -15.69 2.01
C VAL A 134 -17.52 -17.04 2.61
N MET A 135 -18.01 -17.09 3.85
CA MET A 135 -18.47 -18.35 4.46
C MET A 135 -19.72 -18.94 3.80
N GLN A 136 -20.52 -18.11 3.12
CA GLN A 136 -21.68 -18.55 2.36
C GLN A 136 -21.32 -19.07 0.96
N ASP A 137 -20.04 -19.05 0.58
CA ASP A 137 -19.61 -19.62 -0.69
C ASP A 137 -19.95 -21.13 -0.78
N PRO A 138 -20.43 -21.63 -1.94
CA PRO A 138 -20.78 -23.04 -2.12
C PRO A 138 -19.68 -24.04 -1.75
N GLU A 139 -18.40 -23.72 -1.94
CA GLU A 139 -17.30 -24.61 -1.55
C GLU A 139 -17.18 -24.72 -0.03
N MET A 140 -17.31 -23.59 0.67
CA MET A 140 -17.31 -23.53 2.14
C MET A 140 -18.52 -24.25 2.72
N GLN A 141 -19.69 -24.09 2.10
CA GLN A 141 -20.90 -24.83 2.49
C GLN A 141 -20.73 -26.34 2.36
N GLN A 142 -20.07 -26.84 1.30
CA GLN A 142 -19.85 -28.27 1.10
C GLN A 142 -18.95 -28.87 2.20
N GLU A 143 -17.85 -28.20 2.55
CA GLU A 143 -17.01 -28.64 3.66
C GLU A 143 -17.75 -28.55 5.00
N HIS A 144 -18.58 -27.52 5.21
CA HIS A 144 -19.42 -27.45 6.40
C HIS A 144 -20.44 -28.61 6.49
N VAL A 145 -21.10 -28.97 5.38
CA VAL A 145 -22.01 -30.13 5.32
C VAL A 145 -21.26 -31.44 5.57
N LYS A 146 -20.01 -31.56 5.13
CA LYS A 146 -19.17 -32.72 5.40
C LYS A 146 -18.81 -32.83 6.88
N LEU A 147 -18.57 -31.71 7.56
CA LEU A 147 -18.40 -31.65 9.02
C LEU A 147 -19.68 -32.05 9.76
N LEU A 148 -20.85 -31.58 9.34
CA LEU A 148 -22.14 -32.01 9.89
C LEU A 148 -22.41 -33.51 9.68
N LYS A 149 -21.85 -34.10 8.62
CA LYS A 149 -21.94 -35.54 8.37
C LYS A 149 -20.87 -36.36 9.09
N SER A 150 -19.95 -35.72 9.82
CA SER A 150 -18.89 -36.39 10.56
C SER A 150 -19.46 -37.26 11.69
N LYS A 151 -18.69 -38.26 12.13
CA LYS A 151 -19.11 -39.16 13.22
C LYS A 151 -19.38 -38.40 14.51
N THR A 152 -18.52 -37.45 14.87
CA THR A 152 -18.66 -36.63 16.08
C THR A 152 -19.97 -35.85 16.08
N PHE A 153 -20.32 -35.20 14.97
CA PHE A 153 -21.58 -34.46 14.90
C PHE A 153 -22.80 -35.40 14.87
N ARG A 154 -22.69 -36.59 14.28
CA ARG A 154 -23.77 -37.59 14.34
C ARG A 154 -24.02 -38.13 15.73
N GLU A 155 -22.98 -38.32 16.55
CA GLU A 155 -23.12 -38.74 17.94
C GLU A 155 -23.85 -37.67 18.75
N GLU A 156 -23.44 -36.41 18.66
CA GLU A 156 -24.13 -35.28 19.31
C GLU A 156 -25.57 -35.12 18.80
N MET A 157 -25.80 -35.27 17.50
CA MET A 157 -27.14 -35.25 16.91
C MET A 157 -28.00 -36.41 17.41
N GLN A 158 -27.43 -37.61 17.55
CA GLN A 158 -28.14 -38.76 18.07
C GLN A 158 -28.55 -38.53 19.53
N THR A 159 -27.66 -38.01 20.36
CA THR A 159 -27.99 -37.62 21.75
C THR A 159 -29.08 -36.55 21.79
N ALA A 160 -28.98 -35.50 20.97
CA ALA A 160 -30.02 -34.47 20.90
C ALA A 160 -31.38 -35.02 20.45
N ILE A 161 -31.39 -36.00 19.53
CA ILE A 161 -32.61 -36.70 19.10
C ILE A 161 -33.16 -37.56 20.24
N GLU A 162 -32.33 -38.31 20.94
CA GLU A 162 -32.73 -39.13 22.10
C GLU A 162 -33.35 -38.24 23.20
N GLU A 163 -32.72 -37.10 23.52
CA GLU A 163 -33.27 -36.11 24.46
C GLU A 163 -34.59 -35.50 23.98
N ALA A 164 -34.74 -35.26 22.67
CA ALA A 164 -35.98 -34.79 22.09
C ALA A 164 -37.11 -35.83 22.19
N PHE A 165 -36.80 -37.12 22.02
CA PHE A 165 -37.76 -38.21 22.22
C PHE A 165 -38.14 -38.41 23.69
N ASP A 166 -37.25 -38.10 24.62
CA ASP A 166 -37.54 -38.13 26.05
C ASP A 166 -38.31 -36.89 26.53
N ASN A 167 -38.47 -35.87 25.68
CA ASN A 167 -39.24 -34.69 25.99
C ASN A 167 -40.75 -35.03 26.08
N PRO A 168 -41.41 -34.78 27.22
CA PRO A 168 -42.83 -35.10 27.41
C PRO A 168 -43.76 -34.45 26.38
N ASN A 169 -43.41 -33.25 25.88
CA ASN A 169 -44.20 -32.59 24.83
C ASN A 169 -44.10 -33.32 23.49
N PHE A 170 -42.91 -33.85 23.17
CA PHE A 170 -42.70 -34.60 21.93
C PHE A 170 -43.37 -35.97 21.98
N GLN A 171 -43.30 -36.64 23.14
CA GLN A 171 -44.02 -37.89 23.38
C GLN A 171 -45.54 -37.72 23.29
N GLN A 172 -46.07 -36.62 23.82
CA GLN A 172 -47.50 -36.29 23.68
C GLN A 172 -47.86 -36.02 22.22
N GLN A 173 -47.11 -35.19 21.50
CA GLN A 173 -47.35 -34.94 20.08
C GLN A 173 -47.28 -36.21 19.24
N LEU A 174 -46.34 -37.10 19.53
CA LEU A 174 -46.22 -38.38 18.86
C LEU A 174 -47.42 -39.30 19.17
N SER A 175 -47.87 -39.32 20.43
CA SER A 175 -49.04 -40.08 20.86
C SER A 175 -50.32 -39.55 20.22
N ASP A 176 -50.51 -38.23 20.20
CA ASP A 176 -51.64 -37.55 19.56
C ASP A 176 -51.66 -37.82 18.05
N LEU A 177 -50.49 -37.81 17.39
CA LEU A 177 -50.36 -38.12 15.96
C LEU A 177 -50.71 -39.59 15.67
N ILE A 178 -50.26 -40.52 16.52
CA ILE A 178 -50.58 -41.95 16.41
C ILE A 178 -52.08 -42.18 16.64
N GLU A 179 -52.70 -41.54 17.64
CA GLU A 179 -54.14 -41.61 17.86
C GLU A 179 -54.91 -41.02 16.68
N GLN A 180 -54.46 -39.90 16.10
CA GLN A 180 -55.09 -39.30 14.94
C GLN A 180 -54.96 -40.17 13.69
N GLN A 181 -53.83 -40.88 13.51
CA GLN A 181 -53.64 -41.80 12.39
C GLN A 181 -54.42 -43.11 12.58
N GLN A 182 -54.59 -43.58 13.82
CA GLN A 182 -55.47 -44.71 14.12
C GLN A 182 -56.95 -44.35 13.93
N GLN A 183 -57.37 -43.15 14.37
CA GLN A 183 -58.72 -42.65 14.13
C GLN A 183 -59.00 -42.34 12.65
N GLY A 184 -57.97 -42.00 11.86
CA GLY A 184 -58.07 -41.86 10.40
C GLY A 184 -57.86 -43.17 9.62
N GLY A 185 -57.37 -44.23 10.28
CA GLY A 185 -57.10 -45.55 9.71
C GLY A 185 -58.31 -46.49 9.73
N ASP A 186 -59.29 -46.23 10.60
CA ASP A 186 -60.60 -46.92 10.64
C ASP A 186 -61.58 -46.40 9.57
N SER A 187 -61.09 -46.10 8.37
CA SER A 187 -61.94 -45.84 7.18
C SER A 187 -61.58 -46.72 5.99
N GLN A 188 -60.81 -47.78 6.21
CA GLN A 188 -60.47 -48.71 5.16
C GLN A 188 -60.64 -50.16 5.63
N GLU A 189 -61.87 -50.54 5.98
CA GLU A 189 -62.40 -51.86 5.63
C GLU A 189 -63.94 -51.90 5.78
N GLU A 190 -64.57 -52.46 4.74
CA GLU A 190 -65.97 -52.91 4.62
C GLU A 190 -67.10 -51.87 4.41
N SER A 191 -67.42 -51.63 3.13
CA SER A 191 -68.79 -51.88 2.66
C SER A 191 -68.77 -52.52 1.28
N SER A 192 -69.18 -53.78 1.26
CA SER A 192 -69.54 -54.56 0.09
C SER A 192 -71.02 -54.32 -0.25
N ASP A 193 -71.27 -54.32 -1.56
CA ASP A 193 -72.50 -54.74 -2.25
C ASP A 193 -73.56 -53.70 -2.72
N SER A 194 -73.93 -53.92 -3.99
CA SER A 194 -75.17 -53.59 -4.69
C SER A 194 -75.48 -52.15 -5.13
N GLY A 195 -75.51 -51.95 -6.45
CA GLY A 195 -76.36 -50.92 -7.06
C GLY A 195 -75.93 -50.49 -8.45
N GLY A 196 -76.41 -51.19 -9.48
CA GLY A 196 -75.98 -51.03 -10.86
C GLY A 196 -76.26 -49.66 -11.52
N ASN A 197 -75.56 -49.51 -12.65
CA ASN A 197 -76.00 -48.86 -13.89
C ASN A 197 -76.20 -47.33 -13.84
N GLN A 198 -75.39 -46.58 -14.58
CA GLN A 198 -75.70 -46.25 -15.97
C GLN A 198 -74.56 -45.44 -16.62
N GLU A 199 -74.29 -45.80 -17.86
CA GLU A 199 -73.48 -45.12 -18.87
C GLU A 199 -73.63 -43.59 -18.86
N ASP A 200 -72.54 -42.85 -19.03
CA ASP A 200 -72.39 -42.06 -20.26
C ASP A 200 -70.92 -41.70 -20.54
N SER A 201 -70.68 -41.72 -21.85
CA SER A 201 -69.54 -41.50 -22.70
C SER A 201 -68.56 -40.35 -22.42
N GLY A 202 -67.33 -40.53 -22.95
CA GLY A 202 -66.73 -39.48 -23.77
C GLY A 202 -65.24 -39.20 -23.60
N SER A 203 -64.44 -39.74 -24.54
CA SER A 203 -63.11 -39.30 -25.01
C SER A 203 -61.94 -39.24 -24.00
N GLY A 204 -60.77 -39.86 -24.21
CA GLY A 204 -60.09 -40.17 -25.47
C GLY A 204 -58.99 -39.13 -25.76
N SER A 205 -57.76 -39.40 -25.30
CA SER A 205 -56.44 -39.05 -25.90
C SER A 205 -55.37 -39.38 -24.81
N GLY A 206 -54.46 -40.35 -24.91
CA GLY A 206 -53.44 -40.53 -25.96
C GLY A 206 -52.48 -39.33 -25.94
N GLY A 207 -51.20 -39.35 -25.59
CA GLY A 207 -50.17 -40.35 -25.30
C GLY A 207 -48.81 -39.62 -25.43
N ASP A 208 -47.72 -40.31 -25.08
CA ASP A 208 -46.31 -40.01 -25.46
C ASP A 208 -45.70 -38.68 -24.97
N GLY A 209 -44.54 -38.63 -24.31
CA GLY A 209 -43.26 -39.16 -24.79
C GLY A 209 -42.32 -37.97 -25.02
N GLY A 210 -41.25 -37.88 -24.21
CA GLY A 210 -40.25 -36.80 -24.23
C GLY A 210 -39.41 -36.80 -22.97
#